data_AF-A0A5C7ES00-F1
#
_entry.id   AF-A0A5C7ES00-F1
#
_cell.length_a   1.000
_cell.length_b   1.000
_cell.length_c   1.000
_cell.angle_alpha   90.00
_cell.angle_beta   90.00
_cell.angle_gamma   90.00
#
_symmetry.space_group_name_H-M   'P 1'
#
loop_
_entity.id
_entity.type
_entity.pdbx_description
1 polymer ?
#
loop_
_entity_poly.entity_id
_entity_poly.type
_entity_poly.pdbx_seq_one_letter_code
_entity_poly.pdbx_strand_id
1 'polypeptide(L)'
;MAQAKEVDSLTIIERDGKLLGRVTVTLEVPEPAGVLPVGVDMNETNALVAADPDGNTLFVSGKAVKVANRRTQKTRSRLQRKLAA
;
A
#
# COMPACT_ATOMS: atom_id res chain seq x y z
N MET A 1 -14.83 4.09 7.03
CA MET A 1 -13.78 5.05 6.61
C MET A 1 -13.78 6.18 7.61
N ALA A 2 -12.63 6.71 7.99
CA ALA A 2 -12.56 7.87 8.87
C ALA A 2 -13.16 9.10 8.17
N GLN A 3 -13.91 9.93 8.91
CA GLN A 3 -14.45 11.19 8.40
C GLN A 3 -13.34 12.24 8.33
N ALA A 4 -13.38 13.12 7.32
CA ALA A 4 -12.47 14.24 7.23
C ALA A 4 -12.70 15.23 8.37
N LYS A 5 -11.62 15.67 9.02
CA LYS A 5 -11.65 16.80 9.96
C LYS A 5 -11.82 18.11 9.19
N GLU A 6 -11.07 18.27 8.11
CA GLU A 6 -11.12 19.42 7.22
C GLU A 6 -10.98 18.99 5.76
N VAL A 7 -11.59 19.76 4.85
CA VAL A 7 -11.43 19.62 3.41
C VAL A 7 -10.68 20.86 2.92
N ASP A 8 -9.44 20.67 2.49
CA ASP A 8 -8.50 21.77 2.31
C ASP A 8 -8.61 22.38 0.92
N SER A 9 -8.67 21.53 -0.12
CA SER A 9 -8.67 21.98 -1.51
C SER A 9 -9.20 20.93 -2.46
N LEU A 10 -9.65 21.39 -3.63
CA LEU A 10 -10.02 20.56 -4.77
C LEU A 10 -9.25 21.06 -6.00
N THR A 11 -8.48 20.17 -6.62
CA THR A 11 -7.79 20.45 -7.89
C THR A 11 -8.34 19.56 -8.98
N ILE A 12 -8.77 20.16 -10.09
CA ILE A 12 -9.23 19.43 -11.27
C ILE A 12 -8.08 19.35 -12.28
N ILE A 13 -7.78 18.17 -12.77
CA ILE A 13 -6.81 17.95 -13.85
C ILE A 13 -7.44 17.14 -14.97
N GLU A 14 -6.98 17.32 -16.20
CA GLU A 14 -7.34 16.46 -17.33
C GLU A 14 -6.29 15.35 -17.51
N ARG A 15 -6.74 14.10 -17.64
CA ARG A 15 -5.89 12.95 -17.93
C ARG A 15 -6.64 11.97 -18.83
N ASP A 16 -6.06 11.64 -19.98
CA ASP A 16 -6.64 10.74 -20.98
C ASP A 16 -8.07 11.15 -21.40
N GLY A 17 -8.30 12.46 -21.60
CA GLY A 17 -9.60 13.03 -21.96
C GLY A 17 -10.66 13.00 -20.85
N LYS A 18 -10.25 12.73 -19.61
CA LYS A 18 -11.15 12.71 -18.43
C LYS A 18 -10.71 13.76 -17.42
N LEU A 19 -11.69 14.45 -16.84
CA LEU A 19 -11.47 15.33 -15.70
C LEU A 19 -11.41 14.52 -14.41
N LEU A 20 -10.33 14.68 -13.65
CA LEU A 20 -10.10 14.05 -12.35
C LEU A 20 -10.07 15.13 -11.27
N GLY A 21 -11.00 15.04 -10.32
CA GLY A 21 -10.99 15.86 -9.11
C GLY A 21 -10.13 15.23 -8.02
N ARG A 22 -9.12 15.96 -7.54
CA ARG A 22 -8.28 15.59 -6.41
C ARG A 22 -8.67 16.44 -5.21
N VAL A 23 -9.25 15.80 -4.18
CA VAL A 23 -9.61 16.46 -2.93
C VAL A 23 -8.52 16.16 -1.90
N THR A 24 -7.96 17.20 -1.31
CA THR A 24 -7.10 17.08 -0.12
C THR A 24 -7.97 17.17 1.12
N VAL A 25 -7.81 16.22 2.02
CA VAL A 25 -8.49 16.19 3.31
C VAL A 25 -7.50 15.98 4.43
N THR A 26 -7.77 16.62 5.56
CA THR A 26 -7.05 16.39 6.80
C THR A 26 -7.85 15.40 7.65
N LEU A 27 -7.18 14.33 8.11
CA LEU A 27 -7.77 13.32 8.98
C LEU A 27 -7.24 13.51 10.41
N GLU A 28 -8.15 13.50 11.38
CA GLU A 28 -7.75 13.41 12.78
C GLU A 28 -7.36 11.97 13.10
N VAL A 29 -6.17 11.79 13.65
CA VAL A 29 -5.66 10.49 14.10
C VAL A 29 -5.35 10.61 15.58
N PRO A 30 -5.79 9.66 16.43
CA PRO A 30 -5.47 9.69 17.85
C PRO A 30 -3.96 9.69 18.07
N GLU A 31 -3.50 10.36 19.12
CA GLU A 31 -2.10 10.29 19.53
C GLU A 31 -1.70 8.84 19.81
N PRO A 32 -0.50 8.41 19.37
CA PRO A 32 -0.04 7.05 19.66
C PRO A 32 0.14 6.88 21.17
N ALA A 33 -0.26 5.73 21.71
CA ALA A 33 -0.25 5.42 23.15
C ALA A 33 1.16 5.19 23.75
N GLY A 34 2.18 5.87 23.23
CA GLY A 34 3.60 5.70 23.59
C GLY A 34 4.40 4.92 22.54
N VAL A 35 5.67 4.67 22.87
CA VAL A 35 6.59 3.92 22.00
C VAL A 35 6.41 2.42 22.27
N LEU A 36 5.67 1.73 21.41
CA LEU A 36 5.61 0.27 21.39
C LEU A 36 6.55 -0.25 20.30
N PRO A 37 7.71 -0.83 20.64
CA PRO A 37 8.65 -1.33 19.64
C PRO A 37 8.06 -2.58 18.98
N VAL A 38 7.72 -2.47 17.69
CA VAL A 38 7.21 -3.59 16.89
C VAL A 38 8.31 -4.05 15.94
N GLY A 39 8.67 -5.32 16.00
CA GLY A 39 9.57 -5.95 15.04
C GLY A 39 8.80 -6.26 13.77
N VAL A 40 9.18 -5.65 12.65
CA VAL A 40 8.56 -5.88 11.33
C VAL A 40 9.57 -6.57 10.43
N ASP A 41 9.20 -7.73 9.90
CA ASP A 41 10.04 -8.54 9.02
C ASP A 41 9.32 -8.93 7.72
N MET A 42 10.12 -9.07 6.66
CA MET A 42 9.71 -9.66 5.39
C MET A 42 10.55 -10.91 5.14
N ASN A 43 9.90 -12.05 4.95
CA ASN A 43 10.58 -13.30 4.67
C ASN A 43 10.12 -13.93 3.34
N GLU A 44 10.67 -15.09 2.99
CA GLU A 44 10.42 -15.73 1.69
C GLU A 44 8.96 -16.14 1.45
N THR A 45 8.20 -16.40 2.52
CA THR A 45 6.84 -16.96 2.45
C THR A 45 5.75 -15.96 2.81
N ASN A 46 6.11 -14.88 3.52
CA ASN A 46 5.18 -13.91 4.10
C ASN A 46 5.39 -12.54 3.48
N ALA A 47 4.30 -11.82 3.28
CA ALA A 47 4.36 -10.44 2.83
C ALA A 47 4.74 -9.50 3.98
N LEU A 48 4.33 -9.83 5.20
CA LEU A 48 4.62 -9.07 6.41
C LEU A 48 4.45 -9.98 7.63
N VAL A 49 5.40 -9.93 8.55
CA VAL A 49 5.22 -10.41 9.92
C VAL A 49 5.51 -9.24 10.85
N ALA A 50 4.64 -9.00 11.82
CA ALA A 50 4.90 -8.04 12.88
C ALA A 50 4.67 -8.68 14.24
N ALA A 51 5.54 -8.39 15.20
CA ALA A 51 5.42 -8.85 16.58
C ALA A 51 5.73 -7.71 17.56
N ASP A 52 4.96 -7.62 18.64
CA ASP A 52 5.18 -6.67 19.73
C ASP A 52 5.79 -7.36 20.98
N PRO A 53 6.22 -6.59 22.00
CA PRO A 53 6.80 -7.14 23.22
C PRO A 53 5.80 -7.93 24.09
N ASP A 54 4.51 -7.69 23.89
CA ASP A 54 3.42 -8.33 24.63
C ASP A 54 3.02 -9.69 24.03
N GLY A 55 3.66 -10.08 22.92
CA GLY A 55 3.46 -11.37 22.25
C GLY A 55 2.34 -11.36 21.21
N ASN A 56 1.77 -10.21 20.87
CA ASN A 56 0.82 -10.12 19.77
C ASN A 56 1.56 -10.23 18.44
N THR A 57 0.97 -10.95 17.49
CA THR A 57 1.54 -11.15 16.17
C THR A 57 0.55 -10.85 15.07
N LEU A 58 1.00 -10.12 14.06
CA LEU A 58 0.30 -9.94 12.79
C LEU A 58 1.01 -10.77 11.72
N PHE A 59 0.24 -11.58 11.00
CA PHE A 59 0.73 -12.39 9.91
C PHE A 59 -0.01 -12.08 8.61
N VAL A 60 0.72 -11.61 7.61
CA VAL A 60 0.20 -11.37 6.26
C VAL A 60 0.88 -12.33 5.29
N SER A 61 0.11 -13.29 4.77
CA SER A 61 0.64 -14.28 3.83
C SER A 61 1.09 -13.65 2.51
N GLY A 62 2.26 -14.06 2.02
CA GLY A 62 2.77 -13.66 0.70
C GLY A 62 2.10 -14.39 -0.47
N LYS A 63 1.17 -15.32 -0.22
CA LYS A 63 0.57 -16.19 -1.25
C LYS A 63 -0.11 -15.40 -2.36
N ALA A 64 -0.89 -14.37 -2.01
CA ALA A 64 -1.61 -13.55 -2.98
C ALA A 64 -0.64 -12.83 -3.94
N VAL A 65 0.44 -12.28 -3.38
CA VAL A 65 1.50 -11.62 -4.15
C VAL A 65 2.23 -12.62 -5.05
N LYS A 66 2.57 -13.81 -4.54
CA LYS A 66 3.20 -14.88 -5.32
C LYS A 66 2.33 -15.33 -6.49
N VAL A 67 1.02 -15.49 -6.27
CA VAL A 67 0.05 -15.82 -7.33
C VAL A 67 -0.02 -14.71 -8.38
N ALA A 68 -0.12 -13.45 -7.96
CA ALA A 68 -0.16 -12.31 -8.88
C ALA A 68 1.12 -12.21 -9.73
N ASN A 69 2.30 -12.34 -9.11
CA ASN A 69 3.60 -12.34 -9.79
C ASN A 69 3.71 -13.47 -10.81
N ARG A 70 3.25 -14.67 -10.48
CA ARG A 70 3.26 -15.80 -11.42
C ARG A 70 2.33 -15.57 -12.60
N ARG A 71 1.15 -15.01 -12.38
CA ARG A 71 0.17 -14.69 -13.44
C ARG A 71 0.70 -13.64 -14.42
N THR A 72 1.42 -12.63 -13.93
CA THR A 72 1.90 -11.51 -14.75
C THR A 72 3.30 -11.69 -15.34
N GLN A 73 4.02 -12.75 -14.95
CA GLN A 73 5.41 -13.00 -15.32
C GLN A 73 5.68 -12.87 -16.83
N LYS A 74 4.91 -13.58 -17.66
CA LYS A 74 5.10 -13.58 -19.13
C LYS A 74 4.82 -12.20 -19.74
N THR A 75 3.79 -11.52 -19.27
CA THR A 75 3.43 -10.17 -19.74
C THR A 75 4.54 -9.18 -19.40
N ARG A 76 5.05 -9.21 -18.17
CA ARG A 76 6.15 -8.35 -17.74
C ARG A 76 7.42 -8.58 -18.57
N SER A 77 7.81 -9.83 -18.80
CA SER A 77 9.00 -10.14 -19.61
C SER A 77 8.85 -9.69 -21.08
N ARG A 78 7.65 -9.77 -21.66
CA ARG A 78 7.40 -9.28 -23.03
C ARG A 78 7.47 -7.76 -23.11
N LEU A 79 6.88 -7.06 -22.14
CA LEU A 79 6.95 -5.59 -22.06
C LEU A 79 8.38 -5.09 -21.86
N GLN A 80 9.15 -5.71 -20.95
CA GLN A 80 10.55 -5.35 -20.72
C GLN A 80 11.40 -5.50 -21.99
N ARG A 81 11.20 -6.56 -22.78
CA ARG A 81 11.88 -6.70 -24.08
C ARG A 81 11.49 -5.60 -25.07
N LYS A 82 10.21 -5.20 -25.10
CA LYS A 82 9.73 -4.13 -25.99
C LYS A 82 10.23 -2.74 -25.58
N LEU A 83 10.49 -2.51 -24.30
CA LEU A 83 11.01 -1.25 -23.77
C LEU A 83 12.53 -1.12 -23.89
N ALA A 84 13.24 -2.24 -24.05
CA ALA A 84 14.70 -2.28 -24.19
C ALA A 84 15.18 -2.28 -25.64
N ALA A 85 14.25 -2.23 -26.61
CA ALA A 85 14.49 -2.12 -28.05
C ALA A 85 14.01 -0.76 -28.53
#